data_AF-A0A0B7K0Z7-F1
#
_entry.id   AF-A0A0B7K0Z7-F1
#
_cell.length_a   1.000
_cell.length_b   1.000
_cell.length_c   1.000
_cell.angle_alpha   90.00
_cell.angle_beta   90.00
_cell.angle_gamma   90.00
#
_symmetry.space_group_name_H-M   'P 1'
#
loop_
_entity.id
_entity.type
_entity.pdbx_description
1 polymer ?
#
loop_
_entity_poly.entity_id
_entity_poly.type
_entity_poly.pdbx_seq_one_letter_code
_entity_poly.pdbx_strand_id
1 'polypeptide(L)'
;MRFSVAAVAATLAATAQARIYGISVPETIKPGDKVDLKIISQGYIQRVDDIAIAFGYNSKAAAYPDTLGNLLDSFYLGPDESNLGQAVIVKSVTFPDSIATGEGIVSAGLYSLYGVSKGPTLSHYNVTITFGDSTSTTYKNSF
;
A
#
# COMPACT_ATOMS: atom_id res chain seq x y z
N MET A 1 -34.39 2.94 -50.95
CA MET A 1 -34.41 3.50 -49.58
C MET A 1 -33.03 3.26 -48.98
N ARG A 2 -32.28 4.34 -48.71
CA ARG A 2 -30.91 4.26 -48.20
C ARG A 2 -30.99 4.17 -46.68
N PHE A 3 -30.83 2.97 -46.12
CA PHE A 3 -30.72 2.80 -44.68
C PHE A 3 -29.30 3.14 -44.27
N SER A 4 -29.11 4.36 -43.76
CA SER A 4 -27.87 4.75 -43.08
C SER A 4 -27.82 4.03 -41.73
N VAL A 5 -27.04 2.95 -41.65
CA VAL A 5 -26.72 2.28 -40.39
C VAL A 5 -25.66 3.13 -39.68
N ALA A 6 -26.09 3.97 -38.73
CA ALA A 6 -25.18 4.66 -37.83
C ALA A 6 -24.61 3.62 -36.85
N ALA A 7 -23.34 3.25 -37.04
CA ALA A 7 -22.61 2.41 -36.10
C ALA A 7 -22.35 3.23 -34.82
N VAL A 8 -23.12 2.99 -33.76
CA VAL A 8 -22.80 3.46 -32.41
C VAL A 8 -21.66 2.60 -31.90
N ALA A 9 -20.42 3.06 -32.08
CA ALA A 9 -19.26 2.51 -31.40
C ALA A 9 -19.34 2.91 -29.92
N ALA A 10 -20.06 2.12 -29.12
CA ALA A 10 -19.95 2.18 -27.67
C ALA A 10 -18.54 1.68 -27.30
N THR A 11 -17.59 2.59 -27.15
CA THR A 11 -16.31 2.28 -26.50
C THR A 11 -16.61 1.91 -25.06
N LEU A 12 -16.77 0.62 -24.80
CA LEU A 12 -16.81 0.05 -23.46
C LEU A 12 -15.41 0.27 -22.88
N ALA A 13 -15.18 1.42 -22.25
CA ALA A 13 -14.00 1.64 -21.44
C ALA A 13 -14.08 0.63 -20.29
N ALA A 14 -13.38 -0.50 -20.42
CA ALA A 14 -13.20 -1.43 -19.33
C ALA A 14 -12.50 -0.65 -18.21
N THR A 15 -13.27 -0.26 -17.19
CA THR A 15 -12.68 0.32 -15.99
C THR A 15 -11.87 -0.80 -15.37
N ALA A 16 -10.55 -0.69 -15.45
CA ALA A 16 -9.67 -1.64 -14.78
C ALA A 16 -10.05 -1.64 -13.30
N GLN A 17 -10.50 -2.80 -12.84
CA GLN A 17 -10.80 -3.03 -11.44
C GLN A 17 -9.50 -3.45 -10.77
N ALA A 18 -9.25 -2.95 -9.58
CA ALA A 18 -7.98 -3.06 -8.89
C ALA A 18 -8.15 -2.96 -7.38
N ARG A 19 -7.10 -3.40 -6.68
CA ARG A 19 -6.98 -3.32 -5.23
C ARG A 19 -5.54 -3.05 -4.84
N ILE A 20 -5.32 -2.57 -3.63
CA ILE A 20 -4.00 -2.66 -3.01
C ILE A 20 -3.73 -4.12 -2.63
N TYR A 21 -2.53 -4.60 -2.91
CA TYR A 21 -2.14 -5.98 -2.62
C TYR A 21 -0.82 -6.10 -1.85
N GLY A 22 -0.13 -4.99 -1.61
CA GLY A 22 1.08 -5.02 -0.82
C GLY A 22 1.69 -3.64 -0.59
N ILE A 23 2.74 -3.65 0.23
CA ILE A 23 3.60 -2.50 0.47
C ILE A 23 5.02 -2.81 0.02
N SER A 24 5.80 -1.77 -0.19
CA SER A 24 7.20 -1.85 -0.52
C SER A 24 7.99 -0.76 0.17
N VAL A 25 9.08 -1.14 0.82
CA VAL A 25 9.88 -0.27 1.69
C VAL A 25 11.36 -0.49 1.43
N PRO A 26 12.24 0.49 1.69
CA PRO A 26 13.68 0.28 1.56
C PRO A 26 14.17 -0.90 2.39
N GLU A 27 15.15 -1.64 1.86
CA GLU A 27 15.72 -2.79 2.56
C GLU A 27 16.41 -2.42 3.87
N THR A 28 17.04 -1.24 3.86
CA THR A 28 17.69 -0.63 5.01
C THR A 28 17.16 0.79 5.17
N ILE A 29 16.85 1.17 6.40
CA ILE A 29 16.38 2.50 6.76
C ILE A 29 17.31 3.04 7.84
N LYS A 30 17.80 4.26 7.66
CA LYS A 30 18.52 4.96 8.73
C LYS A 30 17.50 5.65 9.65
N PRO A 31 17.54 5.39 10.98
CA PRO A 31 16.74 6.15 11.94
C PRO A 31 16.92 7.66 11.77
N GLY A 32 15.82 8.42 11.81
CA GLY A 32 15.81 9.87 11.57
C GLY A 32 15.63 10.28 10.10
N ASP A 33 15.81 9.37 9.13
CA ASP A 33 15.61 9.70 7.72
C ASP A 33 14.12 9.79 7.36
N LYS A 34 13.83 10.66 6.39
CA LYS A 34 12.56 10.67 5.67
C LYS A 34 12.63 9.65 4.52
N VAL A 35 11.65 8.76 4.47
CA VAL A 35 11.62 7.59 3.59
C VAL A 35 10.30 7.53 2.83
N ASP A 36 10.39 7.17 1.55
CA ASP A 36 9.23 6.89 0.71
C ASP A 36 8.78 5.44 0.88
N LEU A 37 7.58 5.27 1.42
CA LEU A 37 6.84 4.01 1.45
C LEU A 37 5.99 3.89 0.17
N LYS A 38 6.01 2.72 -0.44
CA LYS A 38 5.26 2.43 -1.66
C LYS A 38 4.09 1.52 -1.34
N ILE A 39 2.90 1.91 -1.77
CA ILE A 39 1.68 1.11 -1.70
C ILE A 39 1.40 0.61 -3.11
N ILE A 40 1.30 -0.70 -3.28
CA ILE A 40 1.28 -1.33 -4.60
C ILE A 40 -0.14 -1.79 -4.93
N SER A 41 -0.66 -1.29 -6.05
CA SER A 41 -1.94 -1.68 -6.62
C SER A 41 -1.76 -2.71 -7.73
N GLN A 42 -2.72 -3.60 -7.87
CA GLN A 42 -2.81 -4.54 -8.99
C GLN A 42 -4.24 -4.64 -9.51
N GLY A 43 -4.37 -5.12 -10.75
CA GLY A 43 -5.65 -5.54 -11.30
C GLY A 43 -6.33 -6.60 -10.43
N TYR A 44 -7.66 -6.52 -10.37
CA TYR A 44 -8.51 -7.42 -9.61
C TYR A 44 -9.85 -7.63 -10.33
N ILE A 45 -10.50 -8.77 -10.07
CA ILE A 45 -11.75 -9.16 -10.75
C ILE A 45 -12.98 -8.34 -10.29
N GLN A 46 -12.83 -7.54 -9.22
CA GLN A 46 -13.87 -6.71 -8.61
C GLN A 46 -13.29 -5.32 -8.26
N ARG A 47 -14.11 -4.26 -8.27
CA ARG A 47 -13.70 -2.96 -7.75
C ARG A 47 -13.59 -3.03 -6.22
N VAL A 48 -12.49 -2.50 -5.68
CA VAL A 48 -12.27 -2.36 -4.24
C VAL A 48 -12.18 -0.87 -3.92
N ASP A 49 -12.76 -0.47 -2.79
CA ASP A 49 -12.53 0.87 -2.23
C ASP A 49 -11.54 0.73 -1.07
N ASP A 50 -10.29 1.09 -1.33
CA ASP A 50 -9.24 1.18 -0.33
C ASP A 50 -9.38 2.53 0.38
N ILE A 51 -9.75 2.50 1.66
CA ILE A 51 -10.18 3.69 2.38
C ILE A 51 -9.00 4.37 3.05
N ALA A 52 -8.25 3.61 3.85
CA ALA A 52 -7.15 4.15 4.64
C ALA A 52 -6.12 3.06 4.93
N ILE A 53 -4.87 3.49 5.12
CA ILE A 53 -3.77 2.61 5.51
C ILE A 53 -2.98 3.25 6.66
N ALA A 54 -2.65 2.45 7.67
CA ALA A 54 -1.76 2.84 8.75
C ALA A 54 -0.45 2.06 8.66
N PHE A 55 0.66 2.73 8.89
CA PHE A 55 1.99 2.13 8.94
C PHE A 55 2.51 2.13 10.37
N GLY A 56 3.21 1.08 10.73
CA GLY A 56 3.95 1.01 11.97
C GLY A 56 5.27 0.27 11.79
N TYR A 57 6.04 0.27 12.86
CA TYR A 57 7.33 -0.40 12.90
C TYR A 57 7.61 -1.01 14.26
N ASN A 58 8.47 -2.02 14.25
CA ASN A 58 9.01 -2.67 15.44
C ASN A 58 10.44 -3.15 15.18
N SER A 59 11.20 -3.33 16.27
CA SER A 59 12.34 -4.24 16.21
C SER A 59 11.83 -5.65 16.00
N LYS A 60 12.60 -6.50 15.31
CA LYS A 60 12.15 -7.87 15.04
C LYS A 60 11.89 -8.69 16.31
N ALA A 61 12.64 -8.42 17.39
CA ALA A 61 12.43 -9.07 18.67
C ALA A 61 11.14 -8.65 19.40
N ALA A 62 10.65 -7.44 19.15
CA ALA A 62 9.41 -6.91 19.75
C ALA A 62 8.18 -7.05 18.83
N ALA A 63 8.36 -7.55 17.60
CA ALA A 63 7.29 -7.70 16.66
C ALA A 63 6.31 -8.81 17.09
N TYR A 64 5.01 -8.52 16.99
CA TYR A 64 3.94 -9.48 17.24
C TYR A 64 3.07 -9.62 15.98
N PRO A 65 2.61 -10.85 15.64
CA PRO A 65 1.78 -11.08 14.45
C PRO A 65 0.54 -10.18 14.41
N ASP A 66 0.18 -9.73 13.20
CA ASP A 66 -1.00 -8.91 12.91
C ASP A 66 -1.09 -7.59 13.73
N THR A 67 0.07 -7.04 14.12
CA THR A 67 0.16 -5.74 14.80
C THR A 67 1.08 -4.78 14.06
N LEU A 68 0.80 -3.49 14.23
CA LEU A 68 1.63 -2.42 13.67
C LEU A 68 2.85 -2.11 14.54
N GLY A 69 2.79 -2.42 15.84
CA GLY A 69 3.80 -1.95 16.78
C GLY A 69 3.69 -0.47 17.07
N ASN A 70 4.81 0.23 16.96
CA ASN A 70 4.85 1.68 17.07
C ASN A 70 4.21 2.29 15.82
N LEU A 71 3.21 3.15 16.01
CA LEU A 71 2.57 3.87 14.92
C LEU A 71 3.59 4.83 14.28
N LEU A 72 3.73 4.76 12.96
CA LEU A 72 4.57 5.65 12.19
C LEU A 72 3.74 6.79 11.60
N ASP A 73 2.72 6.45 10.83
CA ASP A 73 1.79 7.41 10.24
C ASP A 73 0.54 6.68 9.71
N SER A 74 -0.46 7.44 9.27
CA SER A 74 -1.66 6.92 8.62
C SER A 74 -2.11 7.84 7.49
N PHE A 75 -2.66 7.24 6.44
CA PHE A 75 -3.06 7.96 5.23
C PHE A 75 -4.49 7.58 4.84
N TYR A 76 -5.29 8.61 4.60
CA TYR A 76 -6.52 8.46 3.83
C TYR A 76 -6.13 8.28 2.35
N LEU A 77 -6.66 7.22 1.73
CA LEU A 77 -6.43 6.92 0.32
C LEU A 77 -7.64 7.38 -0.51
N GLY A 78 -8.82 6.93 -0.09
CA GLY A 78 -10.08 7.35 -0.69
C GLY A 78 -10.19 7.00 -2.18
N PRO A 79 -11.11 7.65 -2.91
CA PRO A 79 -11.34 7.34 -4.31
C PRO A 79 -10.18 7.73 -5.24
N ASP A 80 -9.32 8.66 -4.83
CA ASP A 80 -8.23 9.20 -5.65
C ASP A 80 -7.00 8.27 -5.66
N GLU A 81 -6.79 7.52 -4.58
CA GLU A 81 -5.65 6.60 -4.43
C GLU A 81 -6.10 5.14 -4.26
N SER A 82 -7.27 4.80 -4.80
CA SER A 82 -7.79 3.43 -4.82
C SER A 82 -8.19 3.00 -6.23
N ASN A 83 -8.20 1.69 -6.47
CA ASN A 83 -8.62 1.09 -7.74
C ASN A 83 -7.86 1.65 -8.95
N LEU A 84 -6.53 1.82 -8.81
CA LEU A 84 -5.67 2.48 -9.81
C LEU A 84 -4.99 1.53 -10.82
N GLY A 85 -5.47 0.29 -10.98
CA GLY A 85 -4.84 -0.68 -11.89
C GLY A 85 -3.45 -1.12 -11.39
N GLN A 86 -2.44 -1.03 -12.26
CA GLN A 86 -1.04 -1.28 -11.90
C GLN A 86 -0.35 0.05 -11.56
N ALA A 87 -0.62 0.56 -10.37
CA ALA A 87 -0.07 1.82 -9.89
C ALA A 87 0.74 1.64 -8.59
N VAL A 88 1.64 2.58 -8.35
CA VAL A 88 2.39 2.71 -7.09
C VAL A 88 2.06 4.06 -6.49
N ILE A 89 1.49 4.04 -5.28
CA ILE A 89 1.19 5.25 -4.51
C ILE A 89 2.36 5.44 -3.53
N VAL A 90 2.93 6.65 -3.49
CA VAL A 90 4.09 6.97 -2.66
C VAL A 90 3.67 7.84 -1.49
N LYS A 91 4.02 7.41 -0.27
CA LYS A 91 3.82 8.18 0.97
C LYS A 91 5.15 8.35 1.67
N SER A 92 5.55 9.59 1.93
CA SER A 92 6.80 9.88 2.64
C SER A 92 6.56 10.02 4.14
N VAL A 93 7.34 9.30 4.94
CA VAL A 93 7.29 9.30 6.41
C VAL A 93 8.68 9.53 6.99
N THR A 94 8.76 10.08 8.19
CA THR A 94 10.04 10.20 8.92
C THR A 94 10.10 9.15 10.01
N PHE A 95 11.12 8.30 9.98
CA PHE A 95 11.36 7.35 11.07
C PHE A 95 11.99 8.06 12.26
N PRO A 96 11.56 7.79 13.51
CA PRO A 96 12.24 8.32 14.69
C PRO A 96 13.75 8.01 14.69
N ASP A 97 14.54 8.94 15.19
CA ASP A 97 16.01 8.81 15.34
C ASP A 97 16.40 7.88 16.49
N SER A 98 15.49 7.69 17.46
CA SER A 98 15.67 6.86 18.66
C SER A 98 15.56 5.34 18.41
N ILE A 99 15.28 4.92 17.17
CA ILE A 99 15.15 3.50 16.83
C ILE A 99 16.53 2.82 16.94
N ALA A 100 16.60 1.73 17.70
CA ALA A 100 17.81 0.92 17.78
C ALA A 100 18.12 0.26 16.43
N THR A 101 19.40 0.25 16.05
CA THR A 101 19.89 -0.44 14.85
C THR A 101 19.71 -1.95 14.96
N GLY A 102 19.48 -2.63 13.84
CA GLY A 102 19.30 -4.09 13.77
C GLY A 102 18.16 -4.51 12.86
N GLU A 103 17.75 -5.78 12.94
CA GLU A 103 16.58 -6.25 12.19
C GLU A 103 15.29 -5.57 12.69
N GLY A 104 14.53 -5.03 11.75
CA GLY A 104 13.25 -4.39 11.99
C GLY A 104 12.15 -4.98 11.11
N ILE A 105 10.91 -4.65 11.45
CA ILE A 105 9.74 -4.94 10.62
C ILE A 105 8.97 -3.64 10.43
N VAL A 106 8.63 -3.34 9.18
CA VAL A 106 7.63 -2.33 8.85
C VAL A 106 6.34 -3.06 8.53
N SER A 107 5.27 -2.69 9.23
CA SER A 107 3.95 -3.28 9.10
C SER A 107 2.96 -2.25 8.57
N ALA A 108 1.92 -2.70 7.88
CA ALA A 108 0.80 -1.86 7.47
C ALA A 108 -0.54 -2.56 7.69
N GLY A 109 -1.55 -1.79 8.07
CA GLY A 109 -2.94 -2.21 8.19
C GLY A 109 -3.79 -1.42 7.21
N LEU A 110 -4.40 -2.10 6.25
CA LEU A 110 -5.21 -1.52 5.19
C LEU A 110 -6.68 -1.82 5.43
N TYR A 111 -7.48 -0.76 5.53
CA TYR A 111 -8.93 -0.83 5.58
C TYR A 111 -9.53 -0.64 4.18
N SER A 112 -10.28 -1.63 3.71
CA SER A 112 -10.92 -1.62 2.39
C SER A 112 -12.37 -2.11 2.45
N LEU A 113 -13.14 -1.74 1.44
CA LEU A 113 -14.52 -2.17 1.22
C LEU A 113 -14.61 -3.01 -0.06
N TYR A 114 -15.11 -4.23 0.06
CA TYR A 114 -15.21 -5.18 -1.05
C TYR A 114 -16.65 -5.37 -1.54
N GLY A 115 -16.78 -5.52 -2.86
CA GLY A 115 -18.02 -5.89 -3.53
C GLY A 115 -19.08 -4.79 -3.55
N VAL A 116 -20.25 -5.14 -4.10
CA VAL A 116 -21.40 -4.22 -4.23
C VAL A 116 -21.91 -3.75 -2.86
N SER A 117 -21.89 -4.66 -1.88
CA SER A 117 -22.40 -4.40 -0.53
C SER A 117 -21.39 -3.70 0.39
N LYS A 118 -20.19 -3.34 -0.09
CA LYS A 118 -19.16 -2.64 0.68
C LYS A 118 -18.78 -3.37 1.98
N GLY A 119 -18.51 -4.66 1.88
CA GLY A 119 -18.08 -5.47 3.03
C GLY A 119 -16.73 -4.96 3.56
N PRO A 120 -16.64 -4.54 4.84
CA PRO A 120 -15.39 -4.04 5.41
C PRO A 120 -14.39 -5.17 5.57
N THR A 121 -13.13 -4.91 5.26
CA THR A 121 -12.02 -5.86 5.39
C THR A 121 -10.77 -5.13 5.88
N LEU A 122 -10.07 -5.74 6.83
CA LEU A 122 -8.75 -5.30 7.27
C LEU A 122 -7.71 -6.28 6.74
N SER A 123 -6.72 -5.77 6.00
CA SER A 123 -5.59 -6.54 5.49
C SER A 123 -4.30 -6.10 6.17
N HIS A 124 -3.43 -7.05 6.49
CA HIS A 124 -2.13 -6.78 7.09
C HIS A 124 -1.01 -7.09 6.11
N TYR A 125 0.01 -6.24 6.10
CA TYR A 125 1.24 -6.41 5.34
C TYR A 125 2.43 -6.19 6.25
N ASN A 126 3.53 -6.91 6.00
CA ASN A 126 4.78 -6.66 6.69
C ASN A 126 5.97 -6.87 5.77
N VAL A 127 7.05 -6.14 6.04
CA VAL A 127 8.35 -6.30 5.38
C VAL A 127 9.45 -6.32 6.43
N THR A 128 10.31 -7.33 6.37
CA THR A 128 11.52 -7.37 7.21
C THR A 128 12.61 -6.50 6.58
N ILE A 129 13.16 -5.58 7.37
CA ILE A 129 14.18 -4.60 6.98
C ILE A 129 15.33 -4.59 7.98
N THR A 130 16.32 -3.74 7.72
CA THR A 130 17.38 -3.40 8.67
C THR A 130 17.34 -1.92 9.02
N PHE A 131 17.30 -1.59 10.31
CA PHE A 131 17.63 -0.24 10.77
C PHE A 131 19.15 -0.12 10.86
N GLY A 132 19.75 0.74 10.03
CA GLY A 132 21.21 0.81 9.86
C GLY A 132 21.72 2.23 9.65
N ASP A 133 22.95 2.37 9.13
CA ASP A 133 23.63 3.67 9.03
C ASP A 133 23.26 4.49 7.78
N SER A 134 22.53 3.89 6.83
CA SER A 134 22.07 4.55 5.61
C SER A 134 20.75 3.98 5.11
N THR A 135 19.96 4.81 4.43
CA THR A 135 18.73 4.39 3.77
C THR A 135 19.04 3.86 2.36
N SER A 136 18.60 2.64 2.06
CA SER A 136 18.87 1.97 0.78
C SER A 136 17.97 2.50 -0.35
N THR A 137 18.48 2.45 -1.60
CA THR A 137 17.67 2.67 -2.81
C THR A 137 16.95 1.41 -3.29
N THR A 138 17.32 0.24 -2.75
CA THR A 138 16.67 -1.04 -3.04
C THR A 138 15.46 -1.22 -2.12
N TYR A 139 14.39 -1.81 -2.65
CA TYR A 139 13.12 -1.98 -1.95
C TYR A 139 12.75 -3.47 -1.83
N LYS A 140 12.11 -3.83 -0.71
CA LYS A 140 11.50 -5.14 -0.46
C LYS A 140 9.98 -5.02 -0.44
N ASN A 141 9.32 -6.00 -1.05
CA ASN A 141 7.86 -6.10 -1.10
C ASN A 141 7.33 -7.05 0.00
N SER A 142 6.05 -6.94 0.31
CA SER A 142 5.37 -7.79 1.30
C SER A 142 4.80 -9.11 0.74
N PHE A 143 5.12 -9.49 -0.50
CA PHE A 143 4.60 -10.68 -1.21
C PHE A 143 5.71 -11.42 -1.94
#